data_AF-A0A183CCA5-F1
#
_entry.id   AF-A0A183CCA5-F1
#
_cell.length_a   1.000
_cell.length_b   1.000
_cell.length_c   1.000
_cell.angle_alpha   90.00
_cell.angle_beta   90.00
_cell.angle_gamma   90.00
#
_symmetry.space_group_name_H-M   'P 1'
#
loop_
_entity.id
_entity.type
_entity.pdbx_description
1 polymer ?
#
loop_
_entity_poly.entity_id
_entity_poly.type
_entity_poly.pdbx_seq_one_letter_code
_entity_poly.pdbx_strand_id
1 'polypeptide(L)'
;MDLHSIPAHSPEMASDEELRLLGEDLVRLCLNDPRTIFDSVCARYERKKRLYTRIGASDLLALNLHEHLSIFEPSVFAQFLPPKAPSDHSGAHIFATASQTLKDVSGDGKEAAIVFCGEAGAGKTTNFFNTLRFLAFIEERRRTEAEEGTREGWVRRELDILDERS
;
A
#
# COMPACT_ATOMS: atom_id res chain seq x y z
N MET A 1 34.14 -41.03 12.92
CA MET A 1 33.57 -40.17 11.86
C MET A 1 32.20 -39.79 12.37
N ASP A 2 32.13 -38.77 13.20
CA ASP A 2 30.89 -38.36 13.85
C ASP A 2 30.20 -37.27 13.02
N LEU A 3 28.95 -37.54 12.67
CA LEU A 3 28.02 -36.62 12.03
C LEU A 3 27.79 -35.45 13.00
N HIS A 4 28.53 -34.35 12.85
CA HIS A 4 28.18 -33.12 13.53
C HIS A 4 26.94 -32.50 12.90
N SER A 5 25.88 -32.52 13.70
CA SER A 5 24.63 -31.80 13.58
C SER A 5 24.79 -30.43 12.93
N ILE A 6 24.10 -30.22 11.81
CA ILE A 6 23.78 -28.89 11.31
C ILE A 6 22.88 -28.24 12.39
N PRO A 7 23.26 -27.12 13.02
CA PRO A 7 22.33 -26.44 13.90
C PRO A 7 21.19 -25.91 13.04
N ALA A 8 19.97 -26.36 13.35
CA ALA A 8 18.78 -25.71 12.86
C ALA A 8 18.86 -24.24 13.30
N HIS A 9 18.99 -23.33 12.33
CA HIS A 9 18.90 -21.90 12.59
C HIS A 9 17.49 -21.67 13.14
N SER A 10 17.41 -21.56 14.46
CA SER A 10 16.19 -21.16 15.15
C SER A 10 15.83 -19.77 14.64
N PRO A 11 14.55 -19.44 14.43
CA PRO A 11 14.17 -18.09 14.07
C PRO A 11 14.53 -17.22 15.27
N GLU A 12 15.65 -16.51 15.18
CA GLU A 12 16.04 -15.51 16.16
C GLU A 12 14.86 -14.57 16.33
N MET A 13 14.37 -14.49 17.57
CA MET A 13 13.40 -13.48 17.94
C MET A 13 14.06 -12.13 17.67
N ALA A 14 13.55 -11.42 16.66
CA ALA A 14 13.94 -10.04 16.42
C ALA A 14 13.95 -9.31 17.76
N SER A 15 15.05 -8.64 18.06
CA SER A 15 15.19 -7.87 19.30
C SER A 15 14.00 -6.90 19.44
N ASP A 16 13.58 -6.56 20.67
CA ASP A 16 12.50 -5.59 20.88
C ASP A 16 12.73 -4.26 20.14
N GLU A 17 14.00 -3.90 19.88
CA GLU A 17 14.38 -2.77 19.03
C GLU A 17 14.10 -3.01 17.54
N GLU A 18 14.42 -4.19 17.02
CA GLU A 18 14.08 -4.57 15.64
C GLU A 18 12.58 -4.69 15.43
N LEU A 19 11.82 -5.24 16.38
CA LEU A 19 10.35 -5.26 16.31
C LEU A 19 9.78 -3.84 16.27
N ARG A 20 10.33 -2.92 17.07
CA ARG A 20 9.99 -1.49 17.00
C ARG A 20 10.33 -0.87 15.65
N LEU A 21 11.43 -1.26 15.00
CA LEU A 21 11.85 -0.77 13.68
C LEU A 21 11.15 -1.46 12.50
N LEU A 22 10.55 -2.63 12.72
CA LEU A 22 9.80 -3.40 11.72
C LEU A 22 8.33 -2.99 11.70
N GLY A 23 7.75 -2.70 12.86
CA GLY A 23 6.37 -2.26 12.97
C GLY A 23 6.07 -1.03 12.12
N GLU A 24 5.03 -1.14 11.31
CA GLU A 24 4.57 -0.07 10.42
C GLU A 24 3.49 0.82 11.04
N ASP A 25 2.87 0.35 12.12
CA ASP A 25 1.77 1.00 12.83
C ASP A 25 2.19 1.34 14.26
N LEU A 26 2.18 2.64 14.59
CA LEU A 26 2.55 3.14 15.91
C LEU A 26 1.62 2.61 17.01
N VAL A 27 0.35 2.33 16.71
CA VAL A 27 -0.61 1.79 17.69
C VAL A 27 -0.26 0.34 18.05
N ARG A 28 0.16 -0.47 17.07
CA ARG A 28 0.56 -1.88 17.29
C ARG A 28 1.85 -2.01 18.10
N LEU A 29 2.63 -0.93 18.18
CA LEU A 29 3.89 -0.90 18.92
C LEU A 29 3.73 -0.50 20.39
N CYS A 30 2.50 -0.16 20.82
CA CYS A 30 2.18 0.20 22.20
C CYS A 30 3.14 1.27 22.77
N LEU A 31 3.54 2.23 21.94
CA LEU A 31 4.39 3.36 22.34
C LEU A 31 3.51 4.38 23.07
N ASN A 32 3.71 4.52 24.38
CA ASN A 32 2.78 5.26 25.24
C ASN A 32 3.29 6.65 25.63
N ASP A 33 4.51 7.04 25.23
CA ASP A 33 5.06 8.36 25.52
C ASP A 33 5.52 9.09 24.23
N PRO A 34 5.41 10.43 24.18
CA PRO A 34 5.78 11.18 22.99
C PRO A 34 7.24 11.01 22.55
N ARG A 35 8.16 10.74 23.48
CA ARG A 35 9.59 10.61 23.19
C ARG A 35 9.87 9.30 22.47
N THR A 36 9.31 8.18 22.93
CA THR A 36 9.48 6.90 22.25
C THR A 36 8.78 6.87 20.90
N ILE A 37 7.63 7.53 20.74
CA ILE A 37 6.98 7.72 19.43
C ILE A 37 7.93 8.49 18.49
N PHE A 38 8.46 9.62 18.94
CA PHE A 38 9.39 10.44 18.15
C PHE A 38 10.64 9.66 17.76
N ASP A 39 11.33 9.06 18.72
CA ASP A 39 12.56 8.29 18.49
C ASP A 39 12.30 7.13 17.51
N SER A 40 11.13 6.49 17.61
CA SER A 40 10.72 5.43 16.71
C SER A 40 10.50 5.93 15.27
N VAL A 41 9.80 7.05 15.09
CA VAL A 41 9.59 7.67 13.77
C VAL A 41 10.92 8.13 13.16
N CYS A 42 11.77 8.78 13.94
CA CYS A 42 13.13 9.18 13.51
C CYS A 42 13.96 7.98 13.07
N ALA A 43 14.00 6.91 13.87
CA ALA A 43 14.79 5.74 13.54
C ALA A 43 14.28 5.02 12.27
N ARG A 44 12.96 4.99 12.02
CA ARG A 44 12.39 4.47 10.75
C ARG A 44 12.83 5.29 9.55
N TYR A 45 12.80 6.60 9.68
CA TYR A 45 13.17 7.53 8.63
C TYR A 45 14.68 7.45 8.33
N GLU A 46 15.53 7.52 9.35
CA GLU A 46 16.99 7.55 9.19
C GLU A 46 17.56 6.21 8.72
N ARG A 47 17.14 5.11 9.35
CA ARG A 47 17.75 3.78 9.12
C ARG A 47 17.17 3.05 7.91
N LYS A 48 15.88 3.26 7.60
CA LYS A 48 15.17 2.51 6.55
C LYS A 48 14.57 3.39 5.44
N LYS A 49 14.74 4.72 5.50
CA LYS A 49 14.14 5.67 4.55
C LYS A 49 12.63 5.50 4.39
N ARG A 50 11.96 5.11 5.49
CA ARG A 50 10.50 4.93 5.52
C ARG A 50 9.83 6.27 5.75
N LEU A 51 9.09 6.73 4.73
CA LEU A 51 8.44 8.04 4.73
C LEU A 51 7.04 7.99 5.31
N TYR A 52 6.39 6.85 5.19
CA TYR A 52 5.05 6.64 5.64
C TYR A 52 5.04 5.73 6.86
N THR A 53 4.29 6.12 7.88
CA THR A 53 4.06 5.32 9.08
C THR A 53 2.58 5.39 9.41
N ARG A 54 1.96 4.24 9.66
CA ARG A 54 0.54 4.14 10.01
C ARG A 54 0.33 4.53 11.47
N ILE A 55 -0.80 5.17 11.76
CA ILE A 55 -1.27 5.49 13.10
C ILE A 55 -2.68 4.89 13.22
N GLY A 56 -2.76 3.63 13.63
CA GLY A 56 -4.02 2.91 13.74
C GLY A 56 -4.69 2.67 12.39
N ALA A 57 -6.02 2.58 12.39
CA ALA A 57 -6.77 2.17 11.20
C ALA A 57 -6.82 3.25 10.10
N SER A 58 -7.03 4.52 10.49
CA SER A 58 -7.37 5.63 9.58
C SER A 58 -6.19 6.49 9.16
N ASP A 59 -5.23 6.71 10.06
CA ASP A 59 -4.29 7.81 9.93
C ASP A 59 -2.94 7.36 9.37
N LEU A 60 -2.35 8.22 8.54
CA LEU A 60 -1.06 8.00 7.91
C LEU A 60 -0.17 9.21 8.13
N LEU A 61 0.93 9.01 8.86
CA LEU A 61 1.99 9.99 8.99
C LEU A 61 2.88 9.93 7.75
N ALA A 62 3.11 11.08 7.13
CA ALA A 62 4.00 11.24 5.98
C ALA A 62 5.15 12.21 6.31
N LEU A 63 6.39 11.74 6.15
CA LEU A 63 7.60 12.54 6.22
C LEU A 63 8.06 12.86 4.81
N ASN A 64 8.08 14.15 4.46
CA ASN A 64 8.46 14.61 3.14
C ASN A 64 9.98 14.78 3.01
N LEU A 65 10.59 14.17 1.98
CA LEU A 65 12.02 14.32 1.66
C LEU A 65 12.35 15.52 0.75
N HIS A 66 11.33 16.22 0.23
CA HIS A 66 11.48 17.33 -0.73
C HIS A 66 12.30 16.98 -1.99
N GLU A 67 12.35 15.69 -2.34
CA GLU A 67 13.04 15.18 -3.52
C GLU A 67 12.14 14.25 -4.34
N HIS A 68 12.61 13.87 -5.52
CA HIS A 68 11.93 12.88 -6.35
C HIS A 68 12.15 11.47 -5.78
N LEU A 69 11.06 10.76 -5.52
CA LEU A 69 11.11 9.46 -4.84
C LEU A 69 10.55 8.36 -5.73
N SER A 70 11.31 7.26 -5.87
CA SER A 70 10.92 6.11 -6.68
C SER A 70 9.65 5.41 -6.19
N ILE A 71 9.23 5.65 -4.95
CA ILE A 71 7.98 5.10 -4.37
C ILE A 71 6.71 5.63 -5.05
N PHE A 72 6.83 6.70 -5.85
CA PHE A 72 5.74 7.28 -6.63
C PHE A 72 5.75 6.87 -8.10
N GLU A 73 6.67 6.01 -8.51
CA GLU A 73 6.74 5.55 -9.89
C GLU A 73 5.53 4.67 -10.26
N PRO A 74 5.05 4.71 -11.52
CA PRO A 74 3.92 3.90 -11.95
C PRO A 74 4.12 2.39 -11.74
N SER A 75 5.37 1.92 -11.76
CA SER A 75 5.71 0.51 -11.48
C SER A 75 5.29 0.07 -10.07
N VAL A 76 5.17 1.01 -9.13
CA VAL A 76 4.76 0.76 -7.74
C VAL A 76 3.24 0.63 -7.64
N PHE A 77 2.47 1.23 -8.55
CA PHE A 77 1.00 1.26 -8.47
C PHE A 77 0.40 -0.14 -8.47
N ALA A 78 0.97 -1.08 -9.25
CA ALA A 78 0.52 -2.46 -9.34
C ALA A 78 0.54 -3.23 -7.99
N GLN A 79 1.32 -2.74 -7.01
CA GLN A 79 1.39 -3.33 -5.68
C GLN A 79 0.17 -2.98 -4.82
N PHE A 80 -0.52 -1.88 -5.13
CA PHE A 80 -1.63 -1.34 -4.34
C PHE A 80 -3.00 -1.54 -5.00
N LEU A 81 -3.09 -2.28 -6.11
CA LEU A 81 -4.35 -2.56 -6.81
C LEU A 81 -5.33 -3.39 -5.95
N PRO A 82 -6.63 -3.06 -5.90
CA PRO A 82 -7.68 -3.98 -5.44
C PRO A 82 -7.76 -5.23 -6.35
N PRO A 83 -8.17 -6.42 -5.88
CA PRO A 83 -8.67 -6.76 -4.56
C PRO A 83 -7.58 -7.29 -3.65
N LYS A 84 -6.28 -7.18 -4.02
CA LYS A 84 -5.17 -7.60 -3.15
C LYS A 84 -5.54 -7.09 -1.77
N ALA A 85 -5.82 -8.04 -0.87
CA ALA A 85 -6.01 -7.68 0.51
C ALA A 85 -4.81 -6.79 0.83
N PRO A 86 -4.96 -5.72 1.61
CA PRO A 86 -3.86 -5.43 2.48
C PRO A 86 -3.69 -6.72 3.28
N SER A 87 -2.87 -7.65 2.77
CA SER A 87 -2.12 -8.49 3.67
C SER A 87 -1.52 -7.49 4.64
N ASP A 88 -1.31 -7.92 5.87
CA ASP A 88 -0.69 -7.14 6.94
C ASP A 88 0.73 -6.58 6.58
N HIS A 89 1.10 -6.64 5.29
CA HIS A 89 2.37 -6.35 4.63
C HIS A 89 2.22 -5.40 3.42
N SER A 90 1.02 -4.91 3.05
CA SER A 90 0.97 -3.76 2.14
C SER A 90 1.42 -2.54 2.93
N GLY A 91 2.70 -2.21 2.74
CA GLY A 91 3.45 -1.17 3.45
C GLY A 91 2.63 0.08 3.73
N ALA A 92 2.83 0.73 4.88
CA ALA A 92 2.37 2.11 5.09
C ALA A 92 2.73 2.96 3.86
N HIS A 93 1.72 3.46 3.14
CA HIS A 93 1.88 4.19 1.88
C HIS A 93 0.61 4.95 1.50
N ILE A 94 0.74 6.08 0.79
CA ILE A 94 -0.42 6.88 0.36
C ILE A 94 -1.34 6.11 -0.61
N PHE A 95 -0.77 5.29 -1.49
CA PHE A 95 -1.55 4.44 -2.41
C PHE A 95 -2.33 3.35 -1.68
N ALA A 96 -1.84 2.86 -0.54
CA ALA A 96 -2.60 1.94 0.30
C ALA A 96 -3.84 2.63 0.87
N THR A 97 -3.72 3.87 1.37
CA THR A 97 -4.85 4.69 1.84
C THR A 97 -5.84 4.96 0.71
N ALA A 98 -5.35 5.32 -0.48
CA ALA A 98 -6.19 5.56 -1.66
C ALA A 98 -6.95 4.30 -2.10
N SER A 99 -6.27 3.16 -2.15
CA SER A 99 -6.87 1.86 -2.50
C SER A 99 -7.94 1.44 -1.50
N GLN A 100 -7.68 1.61 -0.19
CA GLN A 100 -8.68 1.31 0.84
C GLN A 100 -9.90 2.23 0.73
N THR A 101 -9.69 3.53 0.57
CA THR A 101 -10.79 4.50 0.41
C THR A 101 -11.66 4.16 -0.80
N LEU A 102 -11.03 3.78 -1.93
CA LEU A 102 -11.77 3.38 -3.13
C LEU A 102 -12.58 2.09 -2.91
N LYS A 103 -12.05 1.14 -2.14
CA LYS A 103 -12.78 -0.08 -1.72
C LYS A 103 -13.98 0.28 -0.85
N ASP A 104 -13.82 1.19 0.11
CA ASP A 104 -14.91 1.61 1.00
C ASP A 104 -16.05 2.27 0.22
N VAL A 105 -15.72 3.11 -0.78
CA VAL A 105 -16.71 3.75 -1.67
C VAL A 105 -17.36 2.73 -2.61
N SER A 106 -16.57 1.88 -3.26
CA SER A 106 -17.08 0.98 -4.31
C SER A 106 -17.80 -0.26 -3.76
N GLY A 107 -17.35 -0.76 -2.60
CA GLY A 107 -17.84 -1.99 -2.01
C GLY A 107 -18.96 -1.77 -0.99
N ASP A 108 -18.72 -0.89 -0.02
CA ASP A 108 -19.65 -0.66 1.09
C ASP A 108 -20.65 0.48 0.81
N GLY A 109 -20.49 1.21 -0.30
CA GLY A 109 -21.32 2.37 -0.64
C GLY A 109 -21.15 3.54 0.33
N LYS A 110 -20.02 3.58 1.07
CA LYS A 110 -19.74 4.62 2.06
C LYS A 110 -19.23 5.88 1.38
N GLU A 111 -19.70 7.03 1.84
CA GLU A 111 -19.04 8.30 1.54
C GLU A 111 -17.69 8.34 2.25
N ALA A 112 -16.60 8.57 1.49
CA ALA A 112 -15.26 8.60 2.04
C ALA A 112 -14.47 9.78 1.47
N ALA A 113 -13.54 10.30 2.26
CA ALA A 113 -12.67 11.41 1.89
C ALA A 113 -11.24 11.17 2.39
N ILE A 114 -10.26 11.63 1.60
CA ILE A 114 -8.85 11.65 2.00
C ILE A 114 -8.47 13.11 2.27
N VAL A 115 -8.12 13.40 3.52
CA VAL A 115 -7.76 14.74 3.97
C VAL A 115 -6.25 14.84 4.17
N PHE A 116 -5.61 15.83 3.54
CA PHE A 116 -4.18 16.07 3.65
C PHE A 116 -3.91 17.23 4.60
N CYS A 117 -3.34 16.94 5.78
CA CYS A 117 -3.04 17.91 6.82
C CYS A 117 -1.53 18.13 7.00
N GLY A 118 -1.14 19.28 7.53
CA GLY A 118 0.26 19.61 7.86
C GLY A 118 0.64 21.05 7.55
N GLU A 119 1.82 21.47 8.01
CA GLU A 119 2.36 22.81 7.78
C GLU A 119 2.73 23.08 6.31
N ALA A 120 3.08 24.33 5.99
CA ALA A 120 3.60 24.69 4.68
C ALA A 120 4.85 23.85 4.37
N GLY A 121 4.91 23.26 3.17
CA GLY A 121 6.03 22.39 2.78
C GLY A 121 6.00 20.96 3.33
N ALA A 122 5.01 20.57 4.15
CA ALA A 122 4.90 19.22 4.70
C ALA A 122 4.61 18.10 3.68
N GLY A 123 4.44 18.42 2.39
CA GLY A 123 4.22 17.43 1.32
C GLY A 123 2.76 17.16 0.96
N LYS A 124 1.80 17.96 1.50
CA LYS A 124 0.36 17.82 1.20
C LYS A 124 0.06 17.75 -0.30
N THR A 125 0.52 18.74 -1.06
CA THR A 125 0.28 18.84 -2.51
C THR A 125 0.89 17.67 -3.28
N THR A 126 2.10 17.25 -2.91
CA THR A 126 2.78 16.09 -3.52
C THR A 126 1.99 14.81 -3.29
N ASN A 127 1.54 14.56 -2.05
CA ASN A 127 0.77 13.37 -1.72
C ASN A 127 -0.63 13.39 -2.36
N PHE A 128 -1.25 14.56 -2.43
CA PHE A 128 -2.52 14.76 -3.14
C PHE A 128 -2.39 14.40 -4.63
N PHE A 129 -1.41 14.97 -5.34
CA PHE A 129 -1.23 14.67 -6.76
C PHE A 129 -0.88 13.21 -7.03
N ASN A 130 -0.04 12.59 -6.20
CA ASN A 130 0.27 11.16 -6.35
C ASN A 130 -0.97 10.29 -6.09
N THR A 131 -1.81 10.66 -5.12
CA THR A 131 -3.11 9.98 -4.90
C THR A 131 -3.98 10.05 -6.14
N LEU A 132 -4.11 11.22 -6.77
CA LEU A 132 -4.87 11.38 -8.01
C LEU A 132 -4.29 10.55 -9.16
N ARG A 133 -2.96 10.54 -9.35
CA ARG A 133 -2.29 9.74 -10.38
C ARG A 133 -2.60 8.24 -10.20
N PHE A 134 -2.57 7.76 -8.97
CA PHE A 134 -2.88 6.37 -8.66
C PHE A 134 -4.35 6.03 -8.91
N LEU A 135 -5.29 6.89 -8.52
CA LEU A 135 -6.71 6.69 -8.80
C LEU A 135 -7.01 6.70 -10.30
N ALA A 136 -6.42 7.63 -11.05
CA ALA A 136 -6.55 7.70 -12.51
C ALA A 136 -6.01 6.42 -13.18
N PHE A 137 -4.88 5.89 -12.71
CA PHE A 137 -4.33 4.62 -13.19
C PHE A 137 -5.28 3.44 -12.95
N ILE A 138 -5.93 3.37 -11.78
CA ILE A 138 -6.93 2.33 -11.51
C ILE A 138 -8.10 2.45 -12.49
N GLU A 139 -8.61 3.66 -12.68
CA GLU A 139 -9.76 3.89 -13.55
C GLU A 139 -9.46 3.55 -15.02
N GLU A 140 -8.31 3.97 -15.53
CA GLU A 140 -7.86 3.62 -16.87
C GLU A 140 -7.77 2.11 -17.07
N ARG A 141 -7.20 1.41 -16.08
CA ARG A 141 -7.10 -0.06 -16.10
C ARG A 141 -8.48 -0.73 -16.12
N ARG A 142 -9.42 -0.27 -15.29
CA ARG A 142 -10.79 -0.82 -15.25
C ARG A 142 -11.52 -0.64 -16.58
N ARG A 143 -11.31 0.49 -17.25
CA ARG A 143 -11.87 0.74 -18.59
C ARG A 143 -11.30 -0.23 -19.62
N THR A 144 -9.98 -0.43 -19.65
CA THR A 144 -9.35 -1.38 -20.59
C THR A 144 -9.82 -2.82 -20.35
N GLU A 145 -9.90 -3.26 -19.09
CA GLU A 145 -10.40 -4.59 -18.74
C GLU A 145 -11.87 -4.80 -19.16
N ALA A 146 -12.72 -3.76 -19.05
CA ALA A 146 -14.11 -3.82 -19.49
C ALA A 146 -14.25 -3.90 -21.02
N GLU A 147 -13.41 -3.16 -21.76
CA GLU A 147 -13.35 -3.19 -23.23
C GLU A 147 -12.88 -4.56 -23.75
N GLU A 148 -11.85 -5.13 -23.13
CA GLU A 148 -11.33 -6.47 -23.47
C GLU A 148 -12.36 -7.57 -23.18
N GLY A 149 -12.97 -7.57 -22.00
CA GLY A 149 -14.00 -8.54 -21.63
C GLY A 149 -15.24 -8.47 -22.54
N THR A 150 -15.61 -7.26 -22.96
CA THR A 150 -16.67 -7.07 -23.97
C THR A 150 -16.26 -7.73 -25.27
N ARG A 151 -15.05 -7.45 -25.78
CA ARG A 151 -14.54 -8.02 -27.04
C ARG A 151 -14.46 -9.55 -27.00
N GLU A 152 -13.96 -10.14 -25.92
CA GLU A 152 -13.93 -11.60 -25.75
C GLU A 152 -15.34 -12.20 -25.72
N GLY A 153 -16.30 -11.53 -25.08
CA GLY A 153 -17.70 -11.94 -25.07
C GLY A 153 -18.35 -11.95 -26.46
N TRP A 154 -18.02 -10.97 -27.31
CA TRP A 154 -18.46 -10.94 -28.71
C TRP A 154 -17.85 -12.08 -29.52
N VAL A 155 -16.54 -12.31 -29.40
CA VAL A 155 -15.85 -13.40 -30.11
C VAL A 155 -16.41 -14.77 -29.73
N ARG A 156 -16.66 -15.02 -28.43
CA ARG A 156 -17.21 -16.30 -27.96
C ARG A 156 -18.61 -16.57 -28.53
N ARG A 157 -19.50 -15.58 -28.51
CA ARG A 157 -20.85 -15.73 -29.11
C ARG A 157 -20.80 -16.02 -30.60
N GLU A 158 -19.89 -15.38 -31.34
CA GLU A 158 -19.77 -15.62 -32.78
C GLU A 158 -19.30 -17.07 -33.06
N LEU A 159 -18.38 -17.59 -32.26
CA LEU A 159 -17.92 -18.97 -32.36
C LEU A 159 -19.04 -19.97 -32.01
N ASP A 160 -19.84 -19.69 -30.98
CA ASP A 160 -20.99 -20.54 -30.60
C ASP A 160 -22.05 -20.58 -31.72
N ILE A 161 -22.33 -19.45 -32.38
CA ILE A 161 -23.26 -19.38 -33.52
C ILE A 161 -22.78 -20.22 -34.71
N LEU A 162 -21.47 -20.31 -34.92
CA LEU A 162 -20.88 -21.08 -36.01
C LEU A 162 -20.88 -22.59 -35.71
N ASP A 163 -20.80 -23.00 -34.44
CA ASP A 163 -20.83 -24.39 -34.01
C ASP A 163 -22.26 -24.99 -34.05
N GLU A 164 -23.29 -24.20 -33.72
CA GLU A 164 -24.72 -24.62 -33.81
C GLU A 164 -25.23 -24.84 -35.25
N ARG A 165 -24.44 -24.48 -36.26
CA ARG A 165 -24.80 -24.57 -37.69
C ARG A 165 -24.09 -25.72 -38.44
N SER A 166 -23.27 -26.52 -37.77
CA SER A 166 -22.64 -27.74 -38.30
C SER A 166 -23.38 -29.00 -37.88
#